data_AF-A0A3D4UHT9-F1
#
_entry.id   AF-A0A3D4UHT9-F1
#
_cell.length_a   1.000
_cell.length_b   1.000
_cell.length_c   1.000
_cell.angle_alpha   90.00
_cell.angle_beta   90.00
_cell.angle_gamma   90.00
#
_symmetry.space_group_name_H-M   'P 1'
#
loop_
_entity.id
_entity.type
_entity.pdbx_description
1 polymer ?
#
loop_
_entity_poly.entity_id
_entity_poly.type
_entity_poly.pdbx_seq_one_letter_code
_entity_poly.pdbx_strand_id
1 'polypeptide(L)' 'MNSTADAAASAHTDSTSDLVKVTRALISVSDKTGIVELAHALHEHGVEIVSTGGTAKVIE' A
#
# COMPACT_ATOMS: atom_id res chain seq x y z
N MET A 1 51.42 7.35 -6.68
CA MET A 1 51.03 5.92 -6.54
C MET A 1 50.19 5.76 -5.29
N ASN A 2 49.22 4.83 -5.37
CA ASN A 2 48.05 4.58 -4.53
C ASN A 2 46.85 5.50 -4.77
N SER A 3 45.65 4.99 -5.04
CA SER A 3 45.21 3.67 -5.50
C SER A 3 43.74 3.87 -5.87
N THR A 4 43.36 3.61 -7.10
CA THR A 4 41.98 3.49 -7.55
C THR A 4 41.36 2.24 -6.92
N ALA A 5 40.59 2.39 -5.85
CA ALA A 5 39.63 1.39 -5.38
C ALA A 5 38.79 1.96 -4.23
N ASP A 6 37.76 2.74 -4.55
CA ASP A 6 36.49 2.65 -3.82
C ASP A 6 35.37 2.84 -4.84
N ALA A 7 35.23 1.81 -5.67
CA ALA A 7 34.06 1.60 -6.48
C ALA A 7 32.90 1.19 -5.55
N ALA A 8 31.71 1.69 -5.90
CA ALA A 8 30.40 1.41 -5.28
C ALA A 8 29.93 2.39 -4.18
N ALA A 9 29.96 3.69 -4.46
CA ALA A 9 29.19 4.68 -3.73
C ALA A 9 28.01 5.21 -4.57
N SER A 10 26.92 4.44 -4.59
CA SER A 10 25.57 5.01 -4.46
C SER A 10 24.67 3.92 -3.92
N ALA A 11 24.95 3.54 -2.67
CA ALA A 11 23.96 2.90 -1.82
C ALA A 11 22.72 3.79 -1.84
N HIS A 12 21.55 3.20 -2.08
CA HIS A 12 20.25 3.86 -1.96
C HIS A 12 20.07 4.30 -0.51
N THR A 13 20.69 5.44 -0.20
CA THR A 13 20.65 6.11 1.09
C THR A 13 19.58 7.16 0.94
N ASP A 14 18.31 6.75 1.02
CA ASP A 14 17.21 7.70 1.11
C ASP A 14 16.53 7.58 2.47
N SER A 15 16.96 8.48 3.33
CA SER A 15 16.18 9.31 4.23
C SER A 15 14.84 8.74 4.74
N THR A 16 14.81 8.55 6.05
CA THR A 16 13.66 8.22 6.88
C THR A 16 12.48 9.21 6.70
N SER A 17 11.59 9.03 5.70
CA SER A 17 10.14 9.33 5.76
C SER A 17 9.39 9.24 4.40
N ASP A 18 9.37 8.09 3.72
CA ASP A 18 8.54 7.91 2.52
C ASP A 18 7.15 7.33 2.86
N LEU A 19 6.45 7.95 3.81
CA LEU A 19 5.06 7.60 4.07
C LEU A 19 4.14 8.35 3.10
N VAL A 20 3.61 7.61 2.13
CA VAL A 20 2.60 8.10 1.19
C VAL A 20 1.20 7.81 1.75
N LYS A 21 0.35 8.84 1.80
CA LYS A 21 -1.05 8.69 2.20
C LYS A 21 -1.81 7.85 1.16
N VAL A 22 -2.48 6.79 1.61
CA VAL A 22 -3.41 6.02 0.78
C VAL A 22 -4.69 6.82 0.58
N THR A 23 -5.12 6.97 -0.67
CA THR A 23 -6.35 7.70 -1.04
C THR A 23 -7.39 6.81 -1.73
N ARG A 24 -6.95 5.68 -2.30
CA ARG A 24 -7.82 4.70 -2.97
C ARG A 24 -7.29 3.29 -2.76
N ALA A 25 -8.17 2.32 -2.50
CA ALA A 25 -7.85 0.91 -2.30
C ALA A 25 -8.65 0.00 -3.24
N LEU A 26 -7.97 -0.93 -3.92
CA LEU A 26 -8.61 -2.01 -4.65
C LEU A 26 -8.69 -3.25 -3.76
N ILE A 27 -9.89 -3.76 -3.51
CA ILE A 27 -10.11 -4.95 -2.67
C ILE A 27 -10.67 -6.10 -3.51
N SER A 28 -9.92 -7.20 -3.60
CA SER A 28 -10.33 -8.42 -4.30
C SER A 28 -9.79 -9.64 -3.55
N VAL A 29 -10.66 -10.32 -2.80
CA VAL A 29 -10.28 -11.44 -1.94
C VAL A 29 -11.25 -12.61 -2.08
N SER A 30 -10.72 -13.83 -1.97
CA SER A 30 -11.52 -15.06 -1.99
C SER A 30 -12.26 -15.26 -0.67
N ASP A 31 -11.54 -15.19 0.44
CA ASP A 31 -12.10 -15.16 1.80
C ASP A 31 -12.55 -13.74 2.14
N LYS A 32 -13.78 -13.60 2.62
CA LYS A 32 -14.43 -12.32 2.93
C LYS A 32 -14.54 -12.09 4.43
N THR A 33 -13.92 -12.95 5.25
CA THR A 33 -13.89 -12.77 6.69
C THR A 33 -13.26 -11.43 7.05
N GLY A 34 -13.99 -10.59 7.80
CA GLY A 34 -13.50 -9.29 8.29
C GLY A 34 -13.42 -8.15 7.27
N ILE A 35 -13.95 -8.35 6.05
CA ILE A 35 -13.80 -7.35 4.99
C ILE A 35 -14.68 -6.11 5.17
N VAL A 36 -15.82 -6.26 5.83
CA VAL A 36 -16.75 -5.14 6.09
C VAL A 36 -16.11 -4.16 7.06
N GLU A 37 -15.51 -4.67 8.13
CA GLU A 37 -14.81 -3.89 9.14
C GLU A 37 -13.59 -3.19 8.54
N LEU A 38 -12.81 -3.89 7.71
CA LEU A 38 -11.69 -3.30 6.99
C LEU A 38 -12.13 -2.18 6.05
N ALA A 39 -13.17 -2.43 5.24
CA ALA A 39 -13.70 -1.44 4.31
C ALA A 39 -14.24 -0.21 5.04
N HIS A 40 -14.96 -0.41 6.14
CA HIS A 40 -15.46 0.68 6.97
C HIS A 40 -14.31 1.55 7.49
N ALA A 41 -13.27 0.95 8.08
CA ALA A 41 -12.12 1.69 8.60
C ALA A 41 -11.38 2.49 7.50
N LEU A 42 -11.23 1.90 6.30
CA LEU A 42 -10.66 2.61 5.15
C LEU A 42 -11.54 3.79 4.73
N HIS A 43 -12.84 3.60 4.67
CA HIS A 43 -13.80 4.65 4.32
C HIS A 43 -13.79 5.80 5.34
N GLU A 44 -13.74 5.50 6.65
CA GLU A 44 -13.62 6.50 7.72
C GLU A 44 -12.33 7.34 7.61
N HIS A 45 -11.26 6.76 7.05
CA HIS A 45 -10.02 7.49 6.75
C HIS A 45 -10.02 8.22 5.40
N GLY A 46 -11.16 8.25 4.71
CA GLY A 46 -11.34 8.94 3.43
C GLY A 46 -10.69 8.20 2.26
N VAL A 47 -10.51 6.88 2.37
CA VAL A 47 -10.01 6.04 1.27
C VAL A 47 -11.19 5.62 0.41
N GLU A 48 -11.09 5.88 -0.89
CA GLU A 48 -12.05 5.39 -1.87
C GLU A 48 -11.86 3.88 -2.09
N ILE A 49 -12.92 3.10 -1.99
CA ILE A 49 -12.87 1.65 -2.17
C ILE A 49 -13.35 1.30 -3.58
N VAL A 50 -12.51 0.55 -4.30
CA VAL A 50 -12.85 -0.07 -5.57
C VAL A 50 -12.88 -1.58 -5.36
N SER A 51 -13.97 -2.22 -5.77
CA SER A 51 -14.08 -3.68 -5.75
C SER A 51 -14.96 -4.16 -6.89
N THR A 52 -14.82 -5.42 -7.28
CA THR A 52 -15.66 -6.07 -8.29
C THR A 52 -16.11 -7.46 -7.81
N GLY A 53 -17.11 -8.02 -8.49
CA GLY A 53 -17.55 -9.39 -8.28
C GLY A 53 -18.11 -9.65 -6.87
N GLY A 54 -17.78 -10.81 -6.29
CA GLY A 54 -18.34 -11.24 -5.01
C GLY A 54 -17.86 -10.43 -3.80
N THR A 55 -16.75 -9.69 -3.92
CA THR A 55 -16.24 -8.82 -2.85
C THR A 55 -17.04 -7.53 -2.77
N ALA A 56 -17.32 -6.91 -3.92
CA ALA A 56 -18.17 -5.72 -4.00
C ALA A 56 -19.54 -5.94 -3.35
N LYS A 57 -20.17 -7.10 -3.60
CA LYS A 57 -21.47 -7.46 -3.02
C LYS A 57 -21.51 -7.53 -1.49
N VAL A 58 -20.36 -7.65 -0.82
CA VAL A 58 -20.29 -7.71 0.65
C VAL A 58 -20.11 -6.31 1.25
N ILE A 59 -19.60 -5.36 0.47
CA ILE A 59 -19.21 -4.02 0.93
C ILE A 59 -20.18 -2.94 0.42
N GLU A 60 -21.01 -3.24 -0.59
CA GLU A 60 -22.08 -2.35 -1.12
C GLU A 60 -23.16 -2.02 -0.10
#